data_AF-A0A0C3PTC3-F1
#
_entry.id   AF-A0A0C3PTC3-F1
#
_cell.length_a   1.000
_cell.length_b   1.000
_cell.length_c   1.000
_cell.angle_alpha   90.00
_cell.angle_beta   90.00
_cell.angle_gamma   90.00
#
_symmetry.space_group_name_H-M   'P 1'
#
loop_
_entity.id
_entity.type
_entity.pdbx_description
1 polymer ?
#
loop_
_entity_poly.entity_id
_entity_poly.type
_entity_poly.pdbx_seq_one_letter_code
_entity_poly.pdbx_strand_id
1 'polypeptide(L)'
;IHKNKTYPSALHLLEAMKFADKPDIVERIRLALDANEVYRLSSQYQEHVRADWGRMFLDVLDDVLYLKFKQNPTIRHLLLNTGIADLIFADSNEYWGEGPNGEGENHLGRALCRVRERLHREG
;
A
#
# COMPACT_ATOMS: atom_id res chain seq x y z
N ILE A 1 -11.65 0.20 5.81
CA ILE A 1 -12.73 -0.67 5.32
C ILE A 1 -12.49 -1.00 3.84
N HIS A 2 -12.51 -2.27 3.48
CA HIS A 2 -12.47 -2.77 2.11
C HIS A 2 -13.41 -3.98 2.02
N LYS A 3 -14.32 -4.02 1.02
CA LYS A 3 -15.35 -5.07 0.86
C LYS A 3 -16.10 -5.39 2.17
N ASN A 4 -16.60 -4.37 2.86
CA ASN A 4 -17.30 -4.46 4.15
C ASN A 4 -16.50 -5.07 5.31
N LYS A 5 -15.17 -5.18 5.19
CA LYS A 5 -14.29 -5.63 6.27
C LYS A 5 -13.33 -4.53 6.70
N THR A 6 -13.10 -4.41 8.01
CA THR A 6 -12.10 -3.51 8.57
C THR A 6 -10.75 -4.20 8.60
N TYR A 7 -9.75 -3.53 8.05
CA TYR A 7 -8.34 -3.90 8.11
C TYR A 7 -7.65 -2.93 9.08
N PRO A 8 -6.85 -3.42 10.05
CA PRO A 8 -6.21 -2.57 11.06
C PRO A 8 -5.25 -1.53 10.46
N SER A 9 -4.57 -1.87 9.35
CA SER A 9 -3.70 -0.95 8.64
C SER A 9 -3.68 -1.22 7.13
N ALA A 10 -3.12 -0.28 6.38
CA ALA A 10 -2.87 -0.46 4.94
C ALA A 10 -2.00 -1.69 4.66
N LEU A 11 -1.03 -1.99 5.54
CA LEU A 11 -0.18 -3.16 5.41
C LEU A 11 -0.99 -4.46 5.45
N HIS A 12 -1.95 -4.57 6.39
CA HIS A 12 -2.81 -5.76 6.46
C HIS A 12 -3.57 -5.98 5.16
N LEU A 13 -4.10 -4.90 4.55
CA LEU A 13 -4.82 -5.01 3.30
C LEU A 13 -3.88 -5.36 2.14
N LEU A 14 -2.74 -4.67 2.01
CA LEU A 14 -1.77 -4.90 0.94
C LEU A 14 -1.27 -6.35 0.93
N GLU A 15 -0.91 -6.87 2.09
CA GLU A 15 -0.40 -8.22 2.26
C GLU A 15 -1.50 -9.27 2.05
N ALA A 16 -2.73 -9.00 2.48
CA ALA A 16 -3.86 -9.88 2.18
C ALA A 16 -4.15 -9.98 0.67
N MET A 17 -3.94 -8.90 -0.10
CA MET A 17 -4.20 -8.89 -1.55
C MET A 17 -3.28 -9.82 -2.35
N LYS A 18 -2.14 -10.23 -1.78
CA LYS A 18 -1.30 -11.30 -2.35
C LYS A 18 -2.05 -12.62 -2.49
N PHE A 19 -3.05 -12.85 -1.63
CA PHE A 19 -3.75 -14.12 -1.47
C PHE A 19 -5.22 -14.00 -1.84
N ALA A 20 -5.58 -13.11 -2.78
CA ALA A 20 -6.96 -12.79 -3.13
C ALA A 20 -7.86 -14.02 -3.42
N ASP A 21 -7.27 -15.11 -3.93
CA ASP A 21 -7.96 -16.38 -4.25
C ASP A 21 -7.98 -17.39 -3.09
N LYS A 22 -7.50 -16.99 -1.90
CA LYS A 22 -7.39 -17.82 -0.69
C LYS A 22 -8.07 -17.10 0.50
N PRO A 23 -9.41 -17.16 0.60
CA PRO A 23 -10.16 -16.38 1.59
C PRO A 23 -9.76 -16.65 3.04
N ASP A 24 -9.34 -17.88 3.34
CA ASP A 24 -8.84 -18.31 4.64
C ASP A 24 -7.53 -17.64 5.04
N ILE A 25 -6.58 -17.51 4.10
CA ILE A 25 -5.30 -16.82 4.30
C ILE A 25 -5.54 -15.31 4.44
N VAL A 26 -6.40 -14.75 3.60
CA VAL A 26 -6.80 -13.33 3.65
C VAL A 26 -7.36 -12.97 5.03
N GLU A 27 -8.25 -13.79 5.59
CA GLU A 27 -8.81 -13.54 6.92
C GLU A 27 -7.76 -13.64 8.03
N ARG A 28 -6.82 -14.60 7.93
CA ARG A 28 -5.71 -14.71 8.90
C ARG A 28 -4.85 -13.45 8.90
N ILE A 29 -4.46 -12.97 7.72
CA ILE A 29 -3.65 -11.74 7.61
C ILE A 29 -4.44 -10.52 8.07
N ARG A 30 -5.74 -10.41 7.74
CA ARG A 30 -6.59 -9.30 8.19
C ARG A 30 -6.70 -9.22 9.71
N LEU A 31 -6.74 -10.37 10.38
CA LEU A 31 -6.90 -10.51 11.83
C LEU A 31 -5.57 -10.56 12.60
N ALA A 32 -4.43 -10.44 11.91
CA ALA A 32 -3.12 -10.36 12.55
C ALA A 32 -3.07 -9.21 13.56
N LEU A 33 -2.31 -9.41 14.65
CA LEU A 33 -2.25 -8.45 15.75
C LEU A 33 -1.45 -7.20 15.37
N ASP A 34 -0.38 -7.37 14.60
CA ASP A 34 0.55 -6.30 14.24
C ASP A 34 1.26 -6.56 12.90
N ALA A 35 2.11 -5.61 12.51
CA ALA A 35 2.88 -5.68 11.27
C ALA A 35 3.84 -6.89 11.21
N ASN A 36 4.44 -7.29 12.34
CA ASN A 36 5.37 -8.41 12.38
C ASN A 36 4.63 -9.72 12.12
N GLU A 37 3.44 -9.88 12.70
CA GLU A 37 2.61 -11.03 12.44
C GLU A 37 2.11 -11.07 10.99
N VAL A 38 1.73 -9.93 10.41
CA VAL A 38 1.38 -9.84 8.98
C VAL A 38 2.52 -10.36 8.10
N TYR A 39 3.76 -9.89 8.31
CA TYR A 39 4.90 -10.34 7.52
C TYR A 39 5.21 -11.82 7.74
N ARG A 40 5.13 -12.30 8.99
CA ARG A 40 5.30 -13.73 9.31
C ARG A 40 4.29 -14.59 8.56
N LEU A 41 3.01 -14.19 8.56
CA LEU A 41 1.95 -14.92 7.85
C LEU A 41 2.14 -14.85 6.33
N SER A 42 2.45 -13.67 5.76
CA SER A 42 2.71 -13.57 4.32
C SER A 42 3.89 -14.45 3.89
N SER A 43 4.96 -14.47 4.67
CA SER A 43 6.12 -15.32 4.38
C SER A 43 5.79 -16.80 4.54
N GLN A 44 4.94 -17.17 5.51
CA GLN A 44 4.53 -18.55 5.75
C GLN A 44 3.74 -19.12 4.56
N TYR A 45 2.92 -18.31 3.89
CA TYR A 45 2.07 -18.76 2.78
C TYR A 45 2.61 -18.34 1.41
N GLN A 46 3.90 -18.06 1.27
CA GLN A 46 4.50 -17.48 0.06
C GLN A 46 4.16 -18.29 -1.21
N GLU A 47 4.00 -19.61 -1.11
CA GLU A 47 3.59 -20.49 -2.22
C GLU A 47 2.16 -20.26 -2.74
N HIS A 48 1.34 -19.52 -2.00
CA HIS A 48 -0.04 -19.19 -2.33
C HIS A 48 -0.22 -17.78 -2.89
N VAL A 49 0.87 -17.02 -3.05
CA VAL A 49 0.81 -15.70 -3.68
C VAL A 49 0.28 -15.85 -5.11
N ARG A 50 -0.66 -14.99 -5.48
CA ARG A 50 -1.24 -14.94 -6.83
C ARG A 50 -0.16 -14.77 -7.91
N ALA A 51 -0.31 -15.48 -9.03
CA ALA A 51 0.72 -15.59 -10.06
C ALA A 51 1.08 -14.27 -10.77
N ASP A 52 0.13 -13.33 -10.83
CA ASP A 52 0.27 -12.02 -11.47
C ASP A 52 0.74 -10.92 -10.50
N TRP A 53 1.06 -11.26 -9.24
CA TRP A 53 1.40 -10.29 -8.20
C TRP A 53 2.50 -9.31 -8.62
N GLY A 54 3.59 -9.80 -9.22
CA GLY A 54 4.71 -8.97 -9.63
C GLY A 54 4.35 -7.89 -10.66
N ARG A 55 3.25 -8.05 -11.42
CA ARG A 55 2.78 -7.06 -12.38
C ARG A 55 1.78 -6.09 -11.77
N MET A 56 0.90 -6.57 -10.89
CA MET A 56 -0.20 -5.76 -10.37
C MET A 56 0.07 -5.09 -9.03
N PHE A 57 1.18 -5.42 -8.39
CA PHE A 57 1.46 -4.97 -7.03
C PHE A 57 1.41 -3.44 -6.87
N LEU A 58 1.95 -2.69 -7.83
CA LEU A 58 1.91 -1.22 -7.80
C LEU A 58 0.48 -0.67 -7.93
N ASP A 59 -0.35 -1.26 -8.78
CA ASP A 59 -1.77 -0.87 -8.91
C ASP A 59 -2.54 -1.14 -7.61
N VAL A 60 -2.28 -2.31 -6.99
CA VAL A 60 -2.88 -2.67 -5.70
C VAL A 60 -2.40 -1.70 -4.61
N LEU A 61 -1.12 -1.32 -4.60
CA LEU A 61 -0.59 -0.34 -3.66
C LEU A 61 -1.31 1.00 -3.81
N ASP A 62 -1.49 1.49 -5.04
CA ASP A 62 -2.20 2.74 -5.32
C ASP A 62 -3.63 2.68 -4.76
N ASP A 63 -4.36 1.60 -4.98
CA ASP A 63 -5.71 1.41 -4.45
C ASP A 63 -5.74 1.36 -2.92
N VAL A 64 -4.79 0.67 -2.30
CA VAL A 64 -4.68 0.56 -0.83
C VAL A 64 -4.37 1.92 -0.22
N LEU A 65 -3.41 2.66 -0.78
CA LEU A 65 -3.06 4.00 -0.35
C LEU A 65 -4.23 4.96 -0.54
N TYR A 66 -4.89 4.91 -1.70
CA TYR A 66 -6.09 5.70 -1.96
C TYR A 66 -7.18 5.42 -0.91
N LEU A 67 -7.45 4.17 -0.56
CA LEU A 67 -8.40 3.84 0.52
C LEU A 67 -7.96 4.40 1.87
N LYS A 68 -6.65 4.31 2.20
CA LYS A 68 -6.08 4.87 3.42
C LYS A 68 -6.34 6.37 3.51
N PHE A 69 -6.02 7.13 2.47
CA PHE A 69 -6.23 8.59 2.48
C PHE A 69 -7.72 8.95 2.39
N LYS A 70 -8.50 8.31 1.51
CA LYS A 70 -9.94 8.58 1.37
C LYS A 70 -10.70 8.46 2.70
N GLN A 71 -10.36 7.44 3.49
CA GLN A 71 -11.07 7.12 4.73
C GLN A 71 -10.56 7.90 5.96
N ASN A 72 -9.46 8.64 5.84
CA ASN A 72 -8.84 9.37 6.95
C ASN A 72 -8.65 10.86 6.56
N PRO A 73 -9.64 11.73 6.86
CA PRO A 73 -9.63 13.13 6.41
C PRO A 73 -8.38 13.91 6.80
N THR A 74 -7.82 13.67 7.99
CA THR A 74 -6.62 14.38 8.48
C THR A 74 -5.41 14.14 7.57
N ILE A 75 -5.07 12.89 7.30
CA ILE A 75 -3.92 12.56 6.44
C ILE A 75 -4.23 12.83 4.96
N ARG A 76 -5.50 12.77 4.54
CA ARG A 76 -5.92 13.23 3.21
C ARG A 76 -5.56 14.69 3.01
N HIS A 77 -5.95 15.55 3.96
CA HIS A 77 -5.66 16.97 3.90
C HIS A 77 -4.15 17.24 3.87
N LEU A 78 -3.36 16.53 4.68
CA LEU A 78 -1.90 16.62 4.63
C LEU A 78 -1.35 16.26 3.25
N LEU A 79 -1.82 15.18 2.64
CA LEU A 79 -1.40 14.78 1.30
C LEU A 79 -1.80 15.82 0.25
N LEU A 80 -3.04 16.33 0.28
CA LEU A 80 -3.50 17.34 -0.67
C LEU A 80 -2.73 18.67 -0.55
N ASN A 81 -2.37 19.06 0.68
CA ASN A 81 -1.62 20.30 0.95
C ASN A 81 -0.17 20.28 0.46
N THR A 82 0.34 19.13 0.03
CA THR A 82 1.61 19.06 -0.69
C THR A 82 1.52 19.70 -2.10
N GLY A 83 0.30 20.04 -2.55
CA GLY A 83 0.06 20.76 -3.78
C GLY A 83 0.52 19.96 -5.00
N ILE A 84 1.37 20.58 -5.81
CA ILE A 84 1.98 19.96 -6.99
C ILE A 84 3.43 19.50 -6.75
N ALA A 85 3.93 19.60 -5.52
CA ALA A 85 5.31 19.21 -5.22
C ALA A 85 5.49 17.71 -5.43
N ASP A 86 6.66 17.30 -5.91
CA ASP A 86 7.03 15.89 -5.95
C ASP A 86 7.26 15.36 -4.54
N LEU A 87 6.76 14.15 -4.29
CA LEU A 87 6.98 13.46 -3.02
C LEU A 87 8.11 12.47 -3.21
N ILE A 88 9.19 12.66 -2.46
CA ILE A 88 10.35 11.78 -2.43
C ILE A 88 10.33 11.00 -1.12
N PHE A 89 10.37 9.67 -1.22
CA PHE A 89 10.52 8.81 -0.05
C PHE A 89 12.01 8.66 0.27
N ALA A 90 12.45 9.40 1.30
CA ALA A 90 13.84 9.40 1.77
C ALA A 90 14.18 8.09 2.50
N ASP A 91 14.57 7.08 1.72
CA ASP A 91 14.93 5.74 2.18
C ASP A 91 16.03 5.17 1.26
N SER A 92 16.93 4.38 1.84
CA SER A 92 18.07 3.78 1.11
C SER A 92 17.65 2.65 0.17
N ASN A 93 16.40 2.19 0.23
CA ASN A 93 15.87 1.22 -0.70
C ASN A 93 15.67 1.86 -2.09
N GLU A 94 16.47 1.44 -3.07
CA GLU A 94 16.43 1.97 -4.44
C GLU A 94 15.11 1.72 -5.17
N TYR A 95 14.34 0.70 -4.80
CA TYR A 95 13.04 0.44 -5.43
C TYR A 95 11.94 1.35 -4.86
N TRP A 96 11.88 1.46 -3.53
CA TRP A 96 10.82 2.18 -2.85
C TRP A 96 11.06 3.67 -2.71
N GLY A 97 12.31 4.05 -2.44
CA GLY A 97 12.73 5.39 -2.10
C GLY A 97 13.74 5.97 -3.09
N GLU A 98 14.41 7.03 -2.65
CA GLU A 98 15.45 7.72 -3.43
C GLU A 98 16.79 6.97 -3.48
N GLY A 99 16.94 5.89 -2.71
CA GLY A 99 18.20 5.15 -2.67
C GLY A 99 19.33 5.92 -1.98
N PRO A 100 20.51 5.31 -1.82
CA PRO A 100 21.63 5.94 -1.11
C PRO A 100 22.19 7.19 -1.82
N ASN A 101 22.00 7.29 -3.14
CA ASN A 101 22.57 8.35 -3.99
C ASN A 101 21.51 9.28 -4.61
N GLY A 102 20.23 9.13 -4.26
CA GLY A 102 19.13 9.91 -4.87
C GLY A 102 18.68 9.43 -6.26
N GLU A 103 19.20 8.29 -6.73
CA GLU A 103 18.91 7.70 -8.05
C GLU A 103 17.88 6.56 -7.99
N GLY A 104 17.29 6.31 -6.82
CA GLY A 104 16.24 5.31 -6.63
C GLY A 104 14.96 5.63 -7.41
N GLU A 105 14.19 4.59 -7.66
CA GLU A 105 12.95 4.62 -8.45
C GLU A 105 11.83 5.41 -7.76
N ASN A 106 11.90 5.58 -6.43
CA ASN A 106 10.94 6.33 -5.63
C ASN A 106 9.48 5.87 -5.86
N HIS A 107 9.25 4.55 -5.97
CA HIS A 107 7.93 4.03 -6.28
C HIS A 107 6.86 4.45 -5.27
N LEU A 108 7.20 4.55 -3.97
CA LEU A 108 6.26 4.98 -2.94
C LEU A 108 5.88 6.45 -3.07
N GLY A 109 6.87 7.32 -3.28
CA GLY A 109 6.62 8.75 -3.51
C GLY A 109 5.75 9.00 -4.74
N ARG A 110 6.06 8.32 -5.85
CA ARG A 110 5.25 8.37 -7.07
C ARG A 110 3.83 7.84 -6.86
N ALA A 111 3.65 6.77 -6.08
CA ALA A 111 2.33 6.24 -5.74
C ALA A 111 1.50 7.28 -4.94
N LEU A 112 2.11 7.97 -3.98
CA LEU A 112 1.45 9.05 -3.24
C LEU A 112 1.03 10.21 -4.14
N CYS A 113 1.85 10.59 -5.13
CA CYS A 113 1.49 11.59 -6.14
C CYS A 113 0.27 11.14 -6.97
N ARG A 114 0.26 9.90 -7.48
CA ARG A 114 -0.89 9.35 -8.23
C ARG A 114 -2.18 9.33 -7.40
N VAL A 115 -2.06 8.94 -6.12
CA VAL A 115 -3.20 8.95 -5.18
C VAL A 115 -3.69 10.38 -4.92
N ARG A 116 -2.78 11.35 -4.76
CA ARG A 116 -3.14 12.77 -4.59
C ARG A 116 -3.93 13.31 -5.78
N GLU A 117 -3.49 13.01 -6.99
CA GLU A 117 -4.18 13.40 -8.24
C GLU A 117 -5.56 12.75 -8.34
N ARG A 118 -5.66 11.45 -8.00
CA ARG A 118 -6.94 10.75 -7.96
C ARG A 118 -7.90 11.39 -6.95
N LEU A 119 -7.43 11.72 -5.75
CA LEU A 119 -8.25 12.36 -4.71
C LEU A 119 -8.68 13.80 -5.05
N HIS A 120 -7.92 14.51 -5.89
CA HIS A 120 -8.32 15.81 -6.45
C HIS A 120 -9.43 15.66 -7.48
N ARG A 121 -9.33 14.69 -8.40
CA ARG A 121 -10.33 14.49 -9.46
C ARG A 121 -11.69 14.03 -8.95
N GLU A 122 -11.69 13.26 -7.86
CA GLU A 122 -12.92 12.76 -7.22
C GLU A 122 -13.45 13.70 -6.11
N GLY A 123 -12.79 14.85 -5.90
CA GLY A 123 -13.14 15.86 -4.91
C GLY A 123 -14.10 16.90 -5.47
#